data_AF-A0A8H6B6U8-F1
#
_entry.id   AF-A0A8H6B6U8-F1
#
_cell.length_a   1.000
_cell.length_b   1.000
_cell.length_c   1.000
_cell.angle_alpha   90.00
_cell.angle_beta   90.00
_cell.angle_gamma   90.00
#
_symmetry.space_group_name_H-M   'P 1'
#
loop_
_entity.id
_entity.type
_entity.pdbx_description
1 polymer ?
#
loop_
_entity_poly.entity_id
_entity_poly.type
_entity_poly.pdbx_seq_one_letter_code
_entity_poly.pdbx_strand_id
1 'polypeptide(L)'
;MFIKNRLLRSSQLRTFSSCAKRLLEQGTNNSENSVYQIKDQVDDYIYRKSLGKKWIPLVYRQKNADRLISMNAADSEGRPIVPRSPPGVPSEVKFINFINNILVEGELEDVEKTFDKAEKKALEILTPAVINAFLYKSAEFGVFGPKLSWLYGLLNYKKENHFGPRNIEAIILLRAIEARQCKITSMNWVYRRLRHAFKHNKQAVSDTALITAANLDIYTQLQINRFEAEASGKQKFLPIEKAILTKKISKFLGLFEAKFKAYKYSEDEEMKQPAANFNRWQHAYSILKLLQMNIEMLPAELQPQFKQTLDFINPFLSHVEKLGSAGKTNGSLLDRLITRSTFPKYEKKDAKEEKKGEQGGEKRRW
;
A
#
# COMPACT_ATOMS: atom_id res chain seq x y z
N MET A 1 -48.27 -7.33 -22.00
CA MET A 1 -47.64 -8.54 -22.57
C MET A 1 -46.65 -8.10 -23.64
N PHE A 2 -45.38 -8.46 -23.46
CA PHE A 2 -44.26 -8.54 -24.40
C PHE A 2 -44.17 -7.68 -25.69
N ILE A 3 -43.09 -6.87 -25.72
CA ILE A 3 -42.03 -6.73 -26.74
C ILE A 3 -42.41 -6.79 -28.23
N LYS A 4 -42.05 -5.73 -28.96
CA LYS A 4 -41.42 -5.82 -30.29
C LYS A 4 -40.26 -4.83 -30.43
N ASN A 5 -39.04 -5.38 -30.46
CA ASN A 5 -37.87 -4.77 -31.09
C ASN A 5 -38.09 -4.71 -32.62
N ARG A 6 -37.72 -3.60 -33.28
CA ARG A 6 -36.57 -3.57 -34.21
C ARG A 6 -36.41 -2.23 -34.94
N LEU A 7 -35.13 -1.87 -35.07
CA LEU A 7 -34.47 -1.13 -36.15
C LEU A 7 -34.61 0.39 -36.17
N LEU A 8 -33.57 1.06 -35.67
CA LEU A 8 -32.85 2.14 -36.38
C LEU A 8 -31.43 2.24 -35.76
N ARG A 9 -30.46 1.55 -36.39
CA ARG A 9 -29.01 1.73 -36.18
C ARG A 9 -28.38 1.83 -37.56
N SER A 10 -27.60 2.88 -37.84
CA SER A 10 -26.36 2.80 -38.65
C SER A 10 -25.71 4.12 -39.10
N SER A 11 -26.25 5.32 -38.81
CA SER A 11 -25.64 6.56 -39.36
C SER A 11 -24.88 7.46 -38.37
N GLN A 12 -25.01 7.28 -37.05
CA GLN A 12 -24.31 8.13 -36.05
C GLN A 12 -23.04 7.53 -35.45
N LEU A 13 -22.64 6.31 -35.83
CA LEU A 13 -21.43 5.64 -35.33
C LEU A 13 -20.18 5.86 -36.21
N ARG A 14 -20.26 6.61 -37.31
CA ARG A 14 -19.12 6.78 -38.25
C ARG A 14 -18.31 8.07 -38.08
N THR A 15 -18.77 9.04 -37.30
CA THR A 15 -18.08 10.33 -37.12
C THR A 15 -17.17 10.40 -35.88
N PHE A 16 -17.28 9.46 -34.94
CA PHE A 16 -16.33 9.37 -33.80
C PHE A 16 -15.05 8.58 -34.10
N SER A 17 -15.01 7.85 -35.23
CA SER A 17 -13.85 7.02 -35.60
C SER A 17 -12.68 7.80 -36.19
N SER A 18 -12.89 8.97 -36.81
CA SER A 18 -11.81 9.71 -37.48
C SER A 18 -11.05 10.66 -36.55
N CYS A 19 -11.70 11.17 -35.49
CA CYS A 19 -11.04 11.98 -34.46
C CYS A 19 -10.24 11.11 -33.48
N ALA A 20 -10.75 9.93 -33.12
CA ALA A 20 -10.02 8.96 -32.29
C ALA A 20 -8.81 8.34 -33.02
N LYS A 21 -8.91 8.11 -34.34
CA LYS A 21 -7.75 7.69 -35.14
C LYS A 21 -6.68 8.78 -35.27
N ARG A 22 -7.06 10.06 -35.44
CA ARG A 22 -6.08 11.16 -35.47
C ARG A 22 -5.38 11.39 -34.13
N LEU A 23 -6.03 11.14 -33.00
CA LEU A 23 -5.39 11.20 -31.68
C LEU A 23 -4.44 10.01 -31.41
N LEU A 24 -4.71 8.84 -32.00
CA LEU A 24 -3.81 7.69 -31.94
C LEU A 24 -2.63 7.78 -32.92
N GLU A 25 -2.81 8.46 -34.06
CA GLU A 25 -1.78 8.58 -35.11
C GLU A 25 -0.83 9.78 -34.92
N GLN A 26 -1.06 10.67 -33.95
CA GLN A 26 -0.15 11.78 -33.60
C GLN A 26 0.65 11.54 -32.30
N GLY A 27 0.53 10.36 -31.69
CA GLY A 27 1.23 9.98 -30.46
C GLY A 27 2.53 9.20 -30.65
N THR A 28 3.22 9.28 -31.80
CA THR A 28 4.57 8.72 -31.93
C THR A 28 5.60 9.73 -31.44
N ASN A 29 5.89 9.73 -30.13
CA ASN A 29 7.17 10.16 -29.56
C ASN A 29 7.40 9.51 -28.16
N ASN A 30 7.78 8.23 -28.18
CA ASN A 30 8.83 7.59 -27.33
C ASN A 30 8.90 7.77 -25.80
N SER A 31 7.79 7.87 -25.05
CA SER A 31 7.86 7.70 -23.58
C SER A 31 6.75 6.85 -22.94
N GLU A 32 5.53 6.87 -23.48
CA GLU A 32 4.37 6.19 -22.86
C GLU A 32 4.43 4.66 -22.92
N ASN A 33 5.11 4.06 -23.90
CA ASN A 33 5.25 2.60 -24.00
C ASN A 33 6.22 1.99 -22.97
N SER A 34 7.09 2.78 -22.35
CA SER A 34 8.16 2.23 -21.50
C SER A 34 7.70 1.78 -20.11
N VAL A 35 6.66 2.40 -19.56
CA VAL A 35 6.18 2.14 -18.19
C VAL A 35 5.35 0.87 -18.14
N TYR A 36 4.50 0.61 -19.14
CA TYR A 36 3.68 -0.62 -19.19
C TYR A 36 4.51 -1.85 -19.61
N GLN A 37 5.60 -1.66 -20.37
CA GLN A 37 6.54 -2.73 -20.73
C GLN A 37 7.17 -3.45 -19.53
N ILE A 38 7.32 -2.79 -18.38
CA ILE A 38 7.86 -3.46 -17.19
C ILE A 38 6.93 -4.58 -16.72
N LYS A 39 5.62 -4.44 -16.91
CA LYS A 39 4.65 -5.48 -16.53
C LYS A 39 4.87 -6.73 -17.37
N ASP A 40 5.01 -6.58 -18.68
CA ASP A 40 5.30 -7.70 -19.58
C ASP A 40 6.62 -8.37 -19.23
N GLN A 41 7.66 -7.58 -18.92
CA GLN A 41 8.93 -8.11 -18.45
C GLN A 41 8.80 -8.90 -17.14
N VAL A 42 7.99 -8.42 -16.19
CA VAL A 42 7.70 -9.12 -14.94
C VAL A 42 6.98 -10.45 -15.22
N ASP A 43 5.95 -10.43 -16.05
CA ASP A 43 5.17 -11.63 -16.40
C ASP A 43 6.03 -12.66 -17.15
N ASP A 44 6.90 -12.23 -18.06
CA ASP A 44 7.87 -13.09 -18.74
C ASP A 44 8.91 -13.67 -17.77
N TYR A 45 9.40 -12.87 -16.81
CA TYR A 45 10.32 -13.35 -15.78
C TYR A 45 9.67 -14.41 -14.88
N ILE A 46 8.42 -14.20 -14.46
CA ILE A 46 7.63 -15.19 -13.72
C ILE A 46 7.44 -16.45 -14.55
N TYR A 47 7.10 -16.32 -15.84
CA TYR A 47 6.96 -17.45 -16.75
C TYR A 47 8.27 -18.25 -16.85
N ARG A 48 9.42 -17.57 -17.05
CA ARG A 48 10.75 -18.23 -17.04
C ARG A 48 10.98 -19.02 -15.76
N LYS A 49 10.63 -18.46 -14.59
CA LYS A 49 10.79 -19.14 -13.29
C LYS A 49 9.81 -20.29 -13.10
N SER A 50 8.66 -20.25 -13.77
CA SER A 50 7.67 -21.33 -13.73
C SER A 50 8.10 -22.56 -14.51
N LEU A 51 8.95 -22.40 -15.53
CA LEU A 51 9.45 -23.49 -16.36
C LEU A 51 10.41 -24.40 -15.58
N GLY A 52 10.26 -25.71 -15.78
CA GLY A 52 11.23 -26.68 -15.26
C GLY A 52 12.63 -26.48 -15.85
N LYS A 53 13.68 -26.85 -15.11
CA LYS A 53 15.10 -26.66 -15.50
C LYS A 53 15.43 -27.18 -16.92
N LYS A 54 14.74 -28.23 -17.37
CA LYS A 54 14.89 -28.84 -18.71
C LYS A 54 14.33 -27.96 -19.83
N TRP A 55 13.26 -27.20 -19.58
CA TRP A 55 12.58 -26.36 -20.56
C TRP A 55 13.29 -25.03 -20.81
N ILE A 56 13.90 -24.44 -19.79
CA ILE A 56 14.59 -23.14 -19.87
C ILE A 56 15.59 -23.08 -21.06
N PRO A 57 16.54 -24.02 -21.25
CA PRO A 57 17.45 -23.95 -22.39
C PRO A 57 16.78 -24.20 -23.74
N LEU A 58 15.64 -24.91 -23.80
CA LEU A 58 14.91 -25.13 -25.04
C LEU A 58 14.16 -23.87 -25.48
N VAL A 59 13.51 -23.20 -24.53
CA VAL A 59 12.73 -21.97 -24.76
C VAL A 59 13.64 -20.79 -25.10
N TYR A 60 14.75 -20.63 -24.38
CA TYR A 60 15.53 -19.38 -24.39
C TYR A 60 16.85 -19.43 -25.17
N ARG A 61 17.16 -20.51 -25.89
CA ARG A 61 18.35 -20.59 -26.76
C ARG A 61 17.93 -20.74 -28.22
N GLN A 62 18.33 -19.80 -29.06
CA GLN A 62 17.97 -19.78 -30.49
C GLN A 62 18.27 -21.10 -31.21
N LYS A 63 19.42 -21.74 -30.90
CA LYS A 63 19.80 -23.02 -31.51
C LYS A 63 18.83 -24.19 -31.26
N ASN A 64 17.89 -24.05 -30.32
CA ASN A 64 16.91 -25.07 -30.00
C ASN A 64 15.51 -24.73 -30.54
N ALA A 65 15.33 -23.64 -31.28
CA ALA A 65 14.02 -23.15 -31.71
C ALA A 65 13.25 -24.18 -32.54
N ASP A 66 13.87 -24.71 -33.59
CA ASP A 66 13.23 -25.71 -34.48
C ASP A 66 12.87 -27.00 -33.74
N ARG A 67 13.73 -27.42 -32.81
CA ARG A 67 13.48 -28.57 -31.95
C ARG A 67 12.29 -28.33 -31.02
N LEU A 68 12.16 -27.13 -30.46
CA LEU A 68 11.04 -26.82 -29.58
C LEU A 68 9.72 -26.76 -30.36
N ILE A 69 9.73 -26.17 -31.56
CA ILE A 69 8.55 -26.09 -32.43
C ILE A 69 8.08 -27.50 -32.82
N SER A 70 9.00 -28.40 -33.17
CA SER A 70 8.63 -29.78 -33.54
C SER A 70 8.13 -30.63 -32.38
N MET A 71 8.51 -30.31 -31.14
CA MET A 71 8.01 -30.99 -29.95
C MET A 71 6.53 -30.67 -29.65
N ASN A 72 6.00 -29.57 -30.18
CA ASN A 72 4.62 -29.10 -29.97
C ASN A 72 4.16 -29.18 -28.49
N ALA A 73 5.07 -28.82 -27.57
CA ALA A 73 4.85 -28.95 -26.14
C ALA A 73 3.90 -27.85 -25.62
N ALA A 74 3.14 -28.17 -24.59
CA ALA A 74 2.27 -27.21 -23.89
C ALA A 74 2.71 -27.00 -22.44
N ASP A 75 2.47 -25.81 -21.91
CA ASP A 75 2.71 -25.48 -20.51
C ASP A 75 1.60 -26.02 -19.60
N SER A 76 1.70 -25.76 -18.29
CA SER A 76 0.70 -26.19 -17.30
C SER A 76 -0.69 -25.57 -17.50
N GLU A 77 -0.81 -24.54 -18.31
CA GLU A 77 -2.08 -23.90 -18.67
C GLU A 77 -2.59 -24.35 -20.06
N GLY A 78 -1.93 -25.34 -20.68
CA GLY A 78 -2.27 -25.85 -22.00
C GLY A 78 -1.85 -24.93 -23.16
N ARG A 79 -1.01 -23.92 -22.90
CA ARG A 79 -0.56 -22.99 -23.94
C ARG A 79 0.69 -23.53 -24.63
N PRO A 80 0.85 -23.35 -25.96
CA PRO A 80 2.05 -23.78 -26.66
C PRO A 80 3.32 -23.13 -26.10
N ILE A 81 4.34 -23.95 -25.84
CA ILE A 81 5.66 -23.50 -25.45
C ILE A 81 6.43 -23.14 -26.71
N VAL A 82 6.61 -21.85 -26.94
CA VAL A 82 7.30 -21.30 -28.11
C VAL A 82 8.69 -20.76 -27.76
N PRO A 83 9.63 -20.68 -28.72
CA PRO A 83 10.92 -20.02 -28.52
C PRO A 83 10.74 -18.55 -28.10
N ARG A 84 11.56 -18.08 -27.16
CA ARG A 84 11.53 -16.71 -26.63
C ARG A 84 12.94 -16.19 -26.35
N SER A 85 13.09 -14.88 -26.23
CA SER A 85 14.33 -14.27 -25.71
C SER A 85 14.36 -14.38 -24.17
N PRO A 86 15.52 -14.64 -23.54
CA PRO A 86 15.62 -14.70 -22.09
C PRO A 86 15.24 -13.35 -21.46
N PRO A 87 14.25 -13.29 -20.56
CA PRO A 87 13.93 -12.05 -19.85
C PRO A 87 15.05 -11.69 -18.87
N GLY A 88 15.41 -10.40 -18.84
CA GLY A 88 16.25 -9.83 -17.78
C GLY A 88 15.50 -9.76 -16.45
N VAL A 89 16.22 -9.66 -15.34
CA VAL A 89 15.62 -9.46 -14.01
C VAL A 89 14.84 -8.13 -14.00
N PRO A 90 13.54 -8.12 -13.68
CA PRO A 90 12.76 -6.89 -13.63
C PRO A 90 13.33 -5.90 -12.60
N SER A 91 13.34 -4.62 -12.95
CA SER A 91 13.74 -3.57 -12.01
C SER A 91 12.62 -3.27 -11.02
N GLU A 92 12.92 -3.41 -9.72
CA GLU A 92 11.99 -3.09 -8.63
C GLU A 92 11.46 -1.65 -8.75
N VAL A 93 12.35 -0.68 -8.95
CA VAL A 93 12.00 0.74 -9.08
C VAL A 93 11.05 0.98 -10.26
N LYS A 94 11.32 0.37 -11.42
CA LYS A 94 10.42 0.50 -12.58
C LYS A 94 9.05 -0.13 -12.30
N PHE A 95 9.01 -1.27 -11.60
CA PHE A 95 7.74 -1.92 -11.27
C PHE A 95 6.91 -1.13 -10.25
N ILE A 96 7.56 -0.56 -9.23
CA ILE A 96 6.93 0.39 -8.30
C ILE A 96 6.38 1.60 -9.05
N ASN A 97 7.14 2.15 -9.99
CA ASN A 97 6.69 3.29 -10.80
C ASN A 97 5.49 2.93 -11.68
N PHE A 98 5.48 1.73 -12.27
CA PHE A 98 4.31 1.21 -12.99
C PHE A 98 3.08 1.17 -12.07
N ILE A 99 3.18 0.56 -10.88
CA ILE A 99 2.05 0.47 -9.94
C ILE A 99 1.56 1.88 -9.53
N ASN A 100 2.48 2.80 -9.22
CA ASN A 100 2.13 4.17 -8.84
C ASN A 100 1.42 4.93 -9.97
N ASN A 101 1.74 4.62 -11.23
CA ASN A 101 1.20 5.29 -12.42
C ASN A 101 -0.07 4.64 -12.99
N ILE A 102 -0.57 3.57 -12.38
CA ILE A 102 -1.88 3.00 -12.74
C ILE A 102 -2.95 4.10 -12.72
N LEU A 103 -3.76 4.17 -13.76
CA LEU A 103 -4.73 5.27 -13.94
C LEU A 103 -6.14 4.86 -13.56
N VAL A 104 -6.48 3.57 -13.68
CA VAL A 104 -7.82 3.06 -13.36
C VAL A 104 -7.76 1.88 -12.39
N GLU A 105 -8.79 1.74 -11.57
CA GLU A 105 -8.88 0.69 -10.55
C GLU A 105 -8.74 -0.72 -11.14
N GLY A 106 -9.34 -0.99 -12.31
CA GLY A 106 -9.33 -2.31 -12.94
C GLY A 106 -7.92 -2.84 -13.25
N GLU A 107 -6.95 -1.97 -13.49
CA GLU A 107 -5.55 -2.37 -13.72
C GLU A 107 -4.89 -2.94 -12.45
N LEU A 108 -5.41 -2.64 -11.25
CA LEU A 108 -4.93 -3.28 -10.02
C LEU A 108 -5.25 -4.78 -10.01
N GLU A 109 -6.34 -5.22 -10.64
CA GLU A 109 -6.66 -6.65 -10.73
C GLU A 109 -5.61 -7.40 -11.57
N ASP A 110 -5.03 -6.75 -12.57
CA ASP A 110 -3.95 -7.35 -13.35
C ASP A 110 -2.64 -7.42 -12.57
N VAL A 111 -2.40 -6.47 -11.64
CA VAL A 111 -1.29 -6.57 -10.67
C VAL A 111 -1.53 -7.72 -9.69
N GLU A 112 -2.76 -7.91 -9.20
CA GLU A 112 -3.10 -9.05 -8.34
C GLU A 112 -2.82 -10.39 -9.01
N LYS A 113 -3.25 -10.55 -10.28
CA LYS A 113 -2.95 -11.76 -11.06
C LYS A 113 -1.44 -11.98 -11.21
N THR A 114 -0.67 -10.92 -11.42
CA THR A 114 0.80 -11.00 -11.47
C THR A 114 1.36 -11.44 -10.11
N PHE A 115 0.86 -10.90 -9.00
CA PHE A 115 1.30 -11.27 -7.64
C PHE A 115 0.93 -12.72 -7.29
N ASP A 116 -0.28 -13.18 -7.64
CA ASP A 116 -0.73 -14.57 -7.42
C ASP A 116 0.20 -15.59 -8.10
N LYS A 117 0.73 -15.23 -9.27
CA LYS A 117 1.71 -16.05 -9.99
C LYS A 117 3.11 -15.92 -9.38
N ALA A 118 3.52 -14.68 -9.09
CA ALA A 118 4.82 -14.37 -8.50
C ALA A 118 5.03 -15.08 -7.17
N GLU A 119 4.03 -15.09 -6.30
CA GLU A 119 4.11 -15.75 -5.00
C GLU A 119 4.47 -17.26 -5.10
N LYS A 120 4.06 -17.91 -6.19
CA LYS A 120 4.28 -19.34 -6.38
C LYS A 120 5.60 -19.66 -7.06
N LYS A 121 6.14 -18.73 -7.86
CA LYS A 121 7.22 -19.00 -8.82
C LYS A 121 8.42 -18.05 -8.74
N ALA A 122 8.20 -16.82 -8.30
CA ALA A 122 9.20 -15.75 -8.31
C ALA A 122 9.00 -14.81 -7.10
N LEU A 123 8.99 -15.37 -5.89
CA LEU A 123 8.65 -14.61 -4.67
C LEU A 123 9.58 -13.41 -4.43
N GLU A 124 10.82 -13.46 -4.95
CA GLU A 124 11.81 -12.40 -4.82
C GLU A 124 11.38 -11.06 -5.42
N ILE A 125 10.41 -11.04 -6.34
CA ILE A 125 9.91 -9.78 -6.93
C ILE A 125 8.89 -9.09 -6.03
N LEU A 126 8.26 -9.83 -5.10
CA LEU A 126 7.29 -9.30 -4.14
C LEU A 126 8.03 -8.74 -2.94
N THR A 127 8.78 -7.68 -3.14
CA THR A 127 9.48 -7.00 -2.04
C THR A 127 8.50 -6.15 -1.22
N PRO A 128 8.83 -5.80 0.04
CA PRO A 128 7.99 -4.92 0.83
C PRO A 128 7.67 -3.59 0.15
N ALA A 129 8.60 -3.04 -0.64
CA ALA A 129 8.39 -1.79 -1.37
C ALA A 129 7.35 -1.93 -2.49
N VAL A 130 7.37 -3.03 -3.25
CA VAL A 130 6.38 -3.35 -4.28
C VAL A 130 4.98 -3.53 -3.68
N ILE A 131 4.88 -4.29 -2.58
CA ILE A 131 3.61 -4.49 -1.88
C ILE A 131 3.08 -3.18 -1.30
N ASN A 132 3.94 -2.35 -0.72
CA ASN A 132 3.52 -1.05 -0.19
C ASN A 132 3.03 -0.11 -1.30
N ALA A 133 3.69 -0.09 -2.46
CA ALA A 133 3.24 0.68 -3.62
C ALA A 133 1.82 0.25 -4.06
N PHE A 134 1.56 -1.06 -4.10
CA PHE A 134 0.23 -1.60 -4.39
C PHE A 134 -0.80 -1.18 -3.33
N LEU A 135 -0.47 -1.26 -2.05
CA LEU A 135 -1.37 -0.84 -0.96
C LEU A 135 -1.67 0.66 -1.02
N TYR A 136 -0.67 1.50 -1.24
CA TYR A 136 -0.86 2.95 -1.40
C TYR A 136 -1.76 3.24 -2.60
N LYS A 137 -1.53 2.58 -3.73
CA LYS A 137 -2.35 2.77 -4.91
C LYS A 137 -3.79 2.29 -4.70
N SER A 138 -3.99 1.19 -3.98
CA SER A 138 -5.32 0.71 -3.62
C SER A 138 -6.09 1.68 -2.72
N ALA A 139 -5.39 2.45 -1.88
CA ALA A 139 -5.99 3.51 -1.07
C ALA A 139 -6.40 4.72 -1.92
N GLU A 140 -5.60 5.10 -2.92
CA GLU A 140 -5.96 6.14 -3.90
C GLU A 140 -7.27 5.81 -4.63
N PHE A 141 -7.54 4.53 -4.89
CA PHE A 141 -8.78 4.07 -5.53
C PHE A 141 -9.92 3.70 -4.58
N GLY A 142 -9.79 3.87 -3.26
CA GLY A 142 -10.88 3.56 -2.33
C GLY A 142 -11.07 2.07 -2.01
N VAL A 143 -10.17 1.19 -2.47
CA VAL A 143 -10.30 -0.27 -2.37
C VAL A 143 -9.27 -0.92 -1.43
N PHE A 144 -8.59 -0.12 -0.60
CA PHE A 144 -7.59 -0.62 0.35
C PHE A 144 -8.06 -1.79 1.23
N GLY A 145 -9.30 -1.75 1.74
CA GLY A 145 -9.84 -2.80 2.60
C GLY A 145 -9.87 -4.18 1.93
N PRO A 146 -10.58 -4.35 0.81
CA PRO A 146 -10.58 -5.58 0.01
C PRO A 146 -9.17 -6.03 -0.41
N LYS A 147 -8.35 -5.10 -0.94
CA LYS A 147 -6.99 -5.41 -1.43
C LYS A 147 -6.05 -5.86 -0.31
N LEU A 148 -6.17 -5.29 0.88
CA LEU A 148 -5.43 -5.75 2.06
C LEU A 148 -5.88 -7.15 2.52
N SER A 149 -7.18 -7.44 2.48
CA SER A 149 -7.71 -8.77 2.81
C SER A 149 -7.21 -9.84 1.84
N TRP A 150 -7.17 -9.53 0.54
CA TRP A 150 -6.57 -10.38 -0.48
C TRP A 150 -5.07 -10.59 -0.23
N LEU A 151 -4.31 -9.52 0.09
CA LEU A 151 -2.88 -9.63 0.42
C LEU A 151 -2.63 -10.58 1.60
N TYR A 152 -3.49 -10.56 2.62
CA TYR A 152 -3.43 -11.53 3.72
C TYR A 152 -3.77 -12.97 3.29
N GLY A 153 -4.28 -13.19 2.08
CA GLY A 153 -4.50 -14.49 1.46
C GLY A 153 -3.23 -15.11 0.87
N LEU A 154 -2.22 -14.31 0.54
CA LEU A 154 -0.96 -14.77 -0.06
C LEU A 154 -0.16 -15.65 0.92
N LEU A 155 -0.20 -16.98 0.72
CA LEU A 155 0.34 -17.98 1.65
C LEU A 155 1.88 -18.04 1.74
N ASN A 156 2.59 -18.13 0.62
CA ASN A 156 4.07 -18.22 0.59
C ASN A 156 4.71 -16.89 0.99
N TYR A 157 4.15 -15.76 0.58
CA TYR A 157 4.60 -14.42 0.98
C TYR A 157 4.63 -14.27 2.50
N LYS A 158 3.64 -14.84 3.18
CA LYS A 158 3.62 -14.92 4.65
C LYS A 158 4.57 -15.99 5.21
N LYS A 159 4.59 -17.20 4.64
CA LYS A 159 5.39 -18.33 5.15
C LYS A 159 6.89 -18.09 5.05
N GLU A 160 7.35 -17.43 4.00
CA GLU A 160 8.77 -17.11 3.77
C GLU A 160 9.19 -15.80 4.45
N ASN A 161 8.37 -15.27 5.36
CA ASN A 161 8.65 -14.04 6.13
C ASN A 161 8.92 -12.79 5.28
N HIS A 162 8.42 -12.75 4.04
CA HIS A 162 8.51 -11.53 3.22
C HIS A 162 7.55 -10.43 3.72
N PHE A 163 6.48 -10.80 4.42
CA PHE A 163 5.62 -9.85 5.14
C PHE A 163 6.36 -9.30 6.37
N GLY A 164 7.05 -8.18 6.18
CA GLY A 164 7.98 -7.62 7.16
C GLY A 164 7.46 -6.36 7.88
N PRO A 165 8.29 -5.78 8.77
CA PRO A 165 7.96 -4.55 9.49
C PRO A 165 7.53 -3.39 8.58
N ARG A 166 8.19 -3.21 7.42
CA ARG A 166 7.84 -2.17 6.44
C ARG A 166 6.42 -2.28 5.89
N ASN A 167 5.89 -3.49 5.74
CA ASN A 167 4.50 -3.68 5.31
C ASN A 167 3.53 -3.27 6.41
N ILE A 168 3.85 -3.64 7.65
CA ILE A 168 3.06 -3.27 8.84
C ILE A 168 3.05 -1.75 9.02
N GLU A 169 4.21 -1.09 8.90
CA GLU A 169 4.35 0.36 8.91
C GLU A 169 3.42 1.04 7.91
N ALA A 170 3.42 0.59 6.65
CA ALA A 170 2.53 1.12 5.60
C ALA A 170 1.04 0.90 5.89
N ILE A 171 0.67 -0.29 6.39
CA ILE A 171 -0.71 -0.61 6.76
C ILE A 171 -1.19 0.31 7.88
N ILE A 172 -0.37 0.51 8.92
CA ILE A 172 -0.73 1.38 10.05
C ILE A 172 -0.82 2.84 9.59
N LEU A 173 0.10 3.31 8.76
CA LEU A 173 0.04 4.65 8.15
C LEU A 173 -1.29 4.87 7.41
N LEU A 174 -1.68 3.96 6.52
CA LEU A 174 -2.96 4.04 5.79
C LEU A 174 -4.17 4.00 6.74
N ARG A 175 -4.13 3.19 7.79
CA ARG A 175 -5.18 3.15 8.83
C ARG A 175 -5.24 4.43 9.66
N ALA A 176 -4.13 5.12 9.88
CA ALA A 176 -4.11 6.43 10.53
C ALA A 176 -4.78 7.51 9.67
N ILE A 177 -4.47 7.52 8.37
CA ILE A 177 -5.11 8.42 7.41
C ILE A 177 -6.61 8.12 7.31
N GLU A 178 -7.00 6.84 7.26
CA GLU A 178 -8.41 6.44 7.32
C GLU A 178 -9.09 6.91 8.61
N ALA A 179 -8.45 6.75 9.77
CA ALA A 179 -9.00 7.20 11.04
C ALA A 179 -9.25 8.72 11.05
N ARG A 180 -8.36 9.50 10.42
CA ARG A 180 -8.51 10.95 10.24
C ARG A 180 -9.66 11.29 9.30
N GLN A 181 -9.68 10.73 8.09
CA GLN A 181 -10.69 11.03 7.07
C GLN A 181 -12.11 10.59 7.50
N CYS A 182 -12.22 9.41 8.11
CA CYS A 182 -13.49 8.84 8.55
C CYS A 182 -13.88 9.26 9.98
N LYS A 183 -13.10 10.13 10.64
CA LYS A 183 -13.35 10.63 12.01
C LYS A 183 -13.61 9.51 13.02
N ILE A 184 -12.79 8.46 12.97
CA ILE A 184 -12.92 7.29 13.84
C ILE A 184 -12.58 7.65 15.29
N THR A 185 -13.47 7.30 16.22
CA THR A 185 -13.31 7.55 17.68
C THR A 185 -13.14 6.27 18.51
N SER A 186 -13.38 5.09 17.91
CA SER A 186 -13.41 3.80 18.62
C SER A 186 -12.04 3.13 18.68
N MET A 187 -11.60 2.79 19.89
CA MET A 187 -10.39 1.97 20.07
C MET A 187 -10.58 0.53 19.58
N ASN A 188 -11.80 -0.02 19.67
CA ASN A 188 -12.09 -1.37 19.18
C ASN A 188 -11.87 -1.48 17.67
N TRP A 189 -12.15 -0.40 16.94
CA TRP A 189 -11.84 -0.31 15.51
C TRP A 189 -10.34 -0.52 15.25
N VAL A 190 -9.47 0.14 16.01
CA VAL A 190 -8.01 0.01 15.88
C VAL A 190 -7.58 -1.43 16.14
N TYR A 191 -8.02 -2.04 17.24
CA TYR A 191 -7.66 -3.42 17.56
C TYR A 191 -8.08 -4.40 16.48
N ARG A 192 -9.31 -4.29 15.95
CA ARG A 192 -9.80 -5.19 14.89
C ARG A 192 -9.01 -5.01 13.60
N ARG A 193 -8.77 -3.77 13.16
CA ARG A 193 -8.07 -3.47 11.91
C ARG A 193 -6.58 -3.85 11.95
N LEU A 194 -5.93 -3.69 13.09
CA LEU A 194 -4.50 -4.01 13.24
C LEU A 194 -4.22 -5.46 13.66
N ARG A 195 -5.23 -6.20 14.15
CA ARG A 195 -5.07 -7.61 14.56
C ARG A 195 -4.41 -8.47 13.47
N HIS A 196 -4.83 -8.30 12.23
CA HIS A 196 -4.33 -9.09 11.11
C HIS A 196 -2.92 -8.69 10.67
N ALA A 197 -2.58 -7.39 10.75
CA ALA A 197 -1.24 -6.91 10.45
C ALA A 197 -0.19 -7.57 11.35
N PHE A 198 -0.49 -7.73 12.64
CA PHE A 198 0.42 -8.35 13.60
C PHE A 198 0.27 -9.87 13.74
N LYS A 199 -0.73 -10.49 13.11
CA LYS A 199 -0.95 -11.95 13.22
C LYS A 199 0.24 -12.75 12.68
N HIS A 200 0.83 -12.26 11.60
CA HIS A 200 1.87 -12.97 10.85
C HIS A 200 3.28 -12.53 11.22
N ASN A 201 3.44 -11.37 11.85
CA ASN A 201 4.71 -10.93 12.41
C ASN A 201 4.46 -10.26 13.77
N LYS A 202 4.33 -11.10 14.81
CA LYS A 202 4.04 -10.65 16.19
C LYS A 202 5.20 -9.86 16.80
N GLN A 203 6.42 -10.14 16.35
CA GLN A 203 7.64 -9.47 16.81
C GLN A 203 7.84 -8.11 16.13
N ALA A 204 7.10 -7.79 15.06
CA ALA A 204 7.21 -6.49 14.39
C ALA A 204 7.04 -5.28 15.32
N VAL A 205 6.18 -5.36 16.34
CA VAL A 205 6.04 -4.25 17.33
C VAL A 205 7.35 -4.00 18.08
N SER A 206 8.17 -5.02 18.30
CA SER A 206 9.51 -4.87 18.86
C SER A 206 10.52 -4.32 17.85
N ASP A 207 10.36 -4.63 16.57
CA ASP A 207 11.41 -4.51 15.55
C ASP A 207 11.77 -3.07 15.16
N THR A 208 10.80 -2.16 15.08
CA THR A 208 11.08 -0.79 14.60
C THR A 208 10.42 0.31 15.45
N ALA A 209 11.13 1.44 15.58
CA ALA A 209 10.57 2.65 16.17
C ALA A 209 9.42 3.21 15.31
N LEU A 210 9.45 3.00 13.99
CA LEU A 210 8.40 3.46 13.07
C LEU A 210 7.06 2.77 13.29
N ILE A 211 7.02 1.48 13.62
CA ILE A 211 5.77 0.82 14.03
C ILE A 211 5.22 1.45 15.31
N THR A 212 6.11 1.87 16.22
CA THR A 212 5.72 2.49 17.49
C THR A 212 5.17 3.90 17.24
N ALA A 213 5.83 4.69 16.38
CA ALA A 213 5.35 5.99 15.91
C ALA A 213 4.00 5.88 15.20
N ALA A 214 3.85 4.96 14.25
CA ALA A 214 2.60 4.79 13.50
C ALA A 214 1.44 4.34 14.41
N ASN A 215 1.69 3.54 15.45
CA ASN A 215 0.67 3.25 16.47
C ASN A 215 0.31 4.50 17.27
N LEU A 216 1.32 5.27 17.71
CA LEU A 216 1.13 6.52 18.42
C LEU A 216 0.26 7.48 17.60
N ASP A 217 0.52 7.60 16.29
CA ASP A 217 -0.31 8.40 15.35
C ASP A 217 -1.77 8.04 15.41
N ILE A 218 -2.10 6.75 15.27
CA ILE A 218 -3.50 6.31 15.26
C ILE A 218 -4.17 6.69 16.58
N TYR A 219 -3.53 6.42 17.73
CA TYR A 219 -4.14 6.73 19.03
C TYR A 219 -4.27 8.23 19.28
N THR A 220 -3.28 9.02 18.88
CA THR A 220 -3.33 10.49 18.93
C THR A 220 -4.44 11.02 18.01
N GLN A 221 -4.59 10.49 16.79
CA GLN A 221 -5.66 10.85 15.88
C GLN A 221 -7.05 10.50 16.43
N LEU A 222 -7.18 9.36 17.11
CA LEU A 222 -8.40 9.00 17.83
C LEU A 222 -8.71 10.04 18.93
N GLN A 223 -7.70 10.50 19.65
CA GLN A 223 -7.87 11.50 20.70
C GLN A 223 -8.37 12.84 20.13
N ILE A 224 -7.77 13.31 19.02
CA ILE A 224 -8.24 14.50 18.30
C ILE A 224 -9.70 14.35 17.88
N ASN A 225 -10.04 13.23 17.22
CA ASN A 225 -11.41 12.98 16.76
C ASN A 225 -12.41 12.93 17.93
N ARG A 226 -12.01 12.42 19.11
CA ARG A 226 -12.85 12.42 20.31
C ARG A 226 -13.08 13.83 20.84
N PHE A 227 -12.04 14.67 20.90
CA PHE A 227 -12.19 16.06 21.30
C PHE A 227 -13.13 16.83 20.37
N GLU A 228 -12.96 16.67 19.05
CA GLU A 228 -13.86 17.28 18.06
C GLU A 228 -15.32 16.78 18.21
N ALA A 229 -15.52 15.48 18.47
CA ALA A 229 -16.83 14.90 18.65
C ALA A 229 -17.52 15.38 19.94
N GLU A 230 -16.76 15.59 21.02
CA GLU A 230 -17.28 16.15 22.28
C GLU A 230 -17.58 17.64 22.15
N ALA A 231 -16.67 18.42 21.56
CA ALA A 231 -16.85 19.86 21.34
C ALA A 231 -18.06 20.15 20.44
N SER A 232 -18.33 19.29 19.46
CA SER A 232 -19.52 19.38 18.60
C SER A 232 -20.78 18.76 19.18
N GLY A 233 -20.74 18.19 20.39
CA GLY A 233 -21.87 17.52 21.04
C GLY A 233 -22.33 16.22 20.36
N LYS A 234 -21.60 15.71 19.37
CA LYS A 234 -21.96 14.50 18.60
C LYS A 234 -21.84 13.22 19.43
N GLN A 235 -20.87 13.16 20.34
CA GLN A 235 -20.61 11.99 21.18
C GLN A 235 -20.03 12.43 22.51
N LYS A 236 -20.41 11.75 23.60
CA LYS A 236 -19.77 11.90 24.92
C LYS A 236 -18.99 10.62 25.22
N PHE A 237 -17.79 10.76 25.76
CA PHE A 237 -16.97 9.62 26.18
C PHE A 237 -16.91 9.54 27.70
N LEU A 238 -17.05 8.33 28.22
CA LEU A 238 -16.95 8.09 29.67
C LEU A 238 -15.51 8.38 30.15
N PRO A 239 -15.33 8.81 31.42
CA PRO A 239 -14.00 9.05 31.98
C PRO A 239 -13.05 7.85 31.82
N ILE A 240 -13.59 6.63 31.96
CA ILE A 240 -12.82 5.39 31.80
C ILE A 240 -12.32 5.20 30.35
N GLU A 241 -13.13 5.55 29.34
CA GLU A 241 -12.73 5.44 27.94
C GLU A 241 -11.62 6.43 27.58
N LYS A 242 -11.65 7.62 28.17
CA LYS A 242 -10.59 8.63 28.04
C LYS A 242 -9.31 8.13 28.71
N ALA A 243 -9.40 7.65 29.95
CA ALA A 243 -8.26 7.11 30.69
C ALA A 243 -7.58 5.94 29.97
N ILE A 244 -8.35 5.03 29.37
CA ILE A 244 -7.81 3.89 28.60
C ILE A 244 -7.02 4.40 27.38
N LEU A 245 -7.55 5.37 26.63
CA LEU A 245 -6.87 5.95 25.47
C LEU A 245 -5.59 6.66 25.89
N THR A 246 -5.64 7.51 26.91
CA THR A 246 -4.46 8.20 27.45
C THR A 246 -3.39 7.19 27.87
N LYS A 247 -3.75 6.13 28.59
CA LYS A 247 -2.80 5.06 28.99
C LYS A 247 -2.15 4.38 27.77
N LYS A 248 -2.87 4.22 26.67
CA LYS A 248 -2.31 3.67 25.42
C LYS A 248 -1.34 4.64 24.76
N ILE A 249 -1.69 5.91 24.68
CA ILE A 249 -0.82 6.96 24.15
C ILE A 249 0.47 7.03 24.97
N SER A 250 0.40 7.14 26.29
CA SER A 250 1.58 7.17 27.17
C SER A 250 2.45 5.93 27.02
N LYS A 251 1.85 4.74 26.83
CA LYS A 251 2.60 3.51 26.57
C LYS A 251 3.40 3.60 25.26
N PHE A 252 2.77 4.00 24.16
CA PHE A 252 3.45 4.07 22.87
C PHE A 252 4.45 5.22 22.80
N LEU A 253 4.17 6.33 23.49
CA LEU A 253 5.09 7.45 23.67
C LEU A 253 6.39 6.99 24.34
N GLY A 254 6.30 6.38 25.53
CA GLY A 254 7.49 5.89 26.24
C GLY A 254 8.25 4.78 25.47
N LEU A 255 7.53 3.91 24.74
CA LEU A 255 8.17 2.93 23.86
C LEU A 255 8.90 3.58 22.69
N PHE A 256 8.34 4.65 22.12
CA PHE A 256 8.96 5.37 21.01
C PHE A 256 10.24 6.05 21.50
N GLU A 257 10.16 6.79 22.60
CA GLU A 257 11.30 7.52 23.18
C GLU A 257 12.43 6.58 23.61
N ALA A 258 12.11 5.38 24.11
CA ALA A 258 13.11 4.38 24.47
C ALA A 258 13.82 3.73 23.26
N LYS A 259 13.14 3.67 22.10
CA LYS A 259 13.63 2.95 20.92
C LYS A 259 14.19 3.85 19.83
N PHE A 260 13.65 5.06 19.70
CA PHE A 260 13.99 5.93 18.61
C PHE A 260 15.45 6.35 18.74
N LYS A 261 16.21 6.00 17.71
CA LYS A 261 17.57 6.50 17.53
C LYS A 261 17.51 7.48 16.38
N ALA A 262 18.06 8.68 16.59
CA ALA A 262 18.15 9.68 15.54
C ALA A 262 18.73 9.05 14.26
N TYR A 263 18.07 9.33 13.13
CA TYR A 263 18.56 8.87 11.84
C TYR A 263 19.95 9.46 11.59
N LYS A 264 20.89 8.61 11.22
CA LYS A 264 22.23 9.03 10.80
C LYS A 264 22.21 9.23 9.30
N TYR A 265 22.44 10.46 8.86
CA TYR A 265 22.63 10.84 7.47
C TYR A 265 23.76 11.88 7.40
N SER A 266 24.43 11.94 6.26
CA SER A 266 25.39 13.01 5.96
C SER A 266 24.66 14.03 5.10
N GLU A 267 24.49 15.25 5.61
CA GLU A 267 23.78 16.31 4.88
C GLU A 267 24.47 16.58 3.54
N ASP A 268 25.80 16.77 3.54
CA ASP A 268 26.56 17.07 2.32
C ASP A 268 26.50 15.95 1.27
N GLU A 269 26.61 14.68 1.69
CA GLU A 269 26.56 13.55 0.75
C GLU A 269 25.15 13.35 0.19
N GLU A 270 24.11 13.43 1.02
CA GLU A 270 22.75 13.24 0.55
C GLU A 270 22.29 14.36 -0.38
N MET A 271 22.81 15.58 -0.18
CA MET A 271 22.55 16.74 -1.05
C MET A 271 23.18 16.63 -2.45
N LYS A 272 24.08 15.67 -2.71
CA LYS A 272 24.58 15.38 -4.07
C LYS A 272 23.53 14.74 -4.97
N GLN A 273 22.57 14.01 -4.39
CA GLN A 273 21.48 13.36 -5.12
C GLN A 273 20.13 13.58 -4.39
N PRO A 274 19.68 14.84 -4.29
CA PRO A 274 18.63 15.23 -3.35
C PRO A 274 17.30 14.53 -3.64
N ALA A 275 16.89 14.42 -4.92
CA ALA A 275 15.65 13.73 -5.30
C ALA A 275 15.68 12.22 -4.99
N ALA A 276 16.81 11.55 -5.23
CA ALA A 276 16.94 10.12 -4.94
C ALA A 276 16.92 9.85 -3.43
N ASN A 277 17.61 10.68 -2.65
CA ASN A 277 17.62 10.57 -1.19
C ASN A 277 16.28 10.97 -0.56
N PHE A 278 15.59 11.97 -1.11
CA PHE A 278 14.21 12.28 -0.72
C PHE A 278 13.29 11.08 -0.94
N ASN A 279 13.38 10.43 -2.11
CA ASN A 279 12.60 9.22 -2.44
C ASN A 279 12.90 8.07 -1.48
N ARG A 280 14.17 7.89 -1.10
CA ARG A 280 14.60 6.89 -0.11
C ARG A 280 13.95 7.11 1.26
N TRP A 281 13.80 8.36 1.69
CA TRP A 281 13.29 8.70 3.01
C TRP A 281 11.75 8.82 3.10
N GLN A 282 11.03 8.79 1.97
CA GLN A 282 9.57 9.01 1.90
C GLN A 282 8.76 8.22 2.93
N HIS A 283 9.09 6.94 3.12
CA HIS A 283 8.31 6.08 4.00
C HIS A 283 8.42 6.50 5.47
N ALA A 284 9.65 6.69 5.97
CA ALA A 284 9.89 7.13 7.34
C ALA A 284 9.40 8.57 7.55
N TYR A 285 9.65 9.45 6.56
CA TYR A 285 9.15 10.83 6.56
C TYR A 285 7.62 10.86 6.70
N SER A 286 6.89 10.05 5.94
CA SER A 286 5.43 10.06 5.96
C SER A 286 4.84 9.68 7.33
N ILE A 287 5.45 8.72 8.02
CA ILE A 287 5.02 8.30 9.36
C ILE A 287 5.33 9.40 10.38
N LEU A 288 6.57 9.88 10.42
CA LEU A 288 6.97 10.87 11.42
C LEU A 288 6.34 12.25 11.19
N LYS A 289 6.10 12.62 9.93
CA LYS A 289 5.42 13.86 9.59
C LYS A 289 3.94 13.81 9.97
N LEU A 290 3.27 12.66 9.78
CA LEU A 290 1.90 12.48 10.25
C LEU A 290 1.80 12.56 11.78
N LEU A 291 2.78 11.99 12.51
CA LEU A 291 2.90 12.15 13.96
C LEU A 291 3.00 13.61 14.38
N GLN A 292 3.93 14.35 13.77
CA GLN A 292 4.09 15.78 14.01
C GLN A 292 2.76 16.52 13.80
N MET A 293 2.12 16.32 12.65
CA MET A 293 0.84 16.98 12.32
C MET A 293 -0.26 16.65 13.33
N ASN A 294 -0.33 15.41 13.80
CA ASN A 294 -1.34 15.02 14.79
C ASN A 294 -1.04 15.63 16.17
N ILE A 295 0.23 15.69 16.59
CA ILE A 295 0.61 16.36 17.84
C ILE A 295 0.26 17.84 17.80
N GLU A 296 0.55 18.53 16.69
CA GLU A 296 0.24 19.96 16.50
C GLU A 296 -1.27 20.25 16.50
N MET A 297 -2.10 19.25 16.16
CA MET A 297 -3.57 19.35 16.19
C MET A 297 -4.20 19.02 17.54
N LEU A 298 -3.44 18.53 18.53
CA LEU A 298 -3.97 18.29 19.87
C LEU A 298 -4.27 19.60 20.61
N PRO A 299 -5.17 19.59 21.61
CA PRO A 299 -5.30 20.69 22.56
C PRO A 299 -3.95 21.07 23.18
N ALA A 300 -3.73 22.37 23.37
CA ALA A 300 -2.45 22.94 23.81
C ALA A 300 -1.96 22.34 25.15
N GLU A 301 -2.87 21.93 26.02
CA GLU A 301 -2.55 21.33 27.33
C GLU A 301 -1.92 19.94 27.20
N LEU A 302 -2.14 19.26 26.08
CA LEU A 302 -1.65 17.91 25.83
C LEU A 302 -0.38 17.88 24.98
N GLN A 303 -0.05 18.95 24.28
CA GLN A 303 1.15 19.02 23.44
C GLN A 303 2.47 18.90 24.25
N PRO A 304 2.62 19.49 25.46
CA PRO A 304 3.87 19.45 26.21
C PRO A 304 4.40 18.04 26.51
N GLN A 305 3.51 17.04 26.66
CA GLN A 305 3.93 15.66 26.91
C GLN A 305 4.72 15.05 25.72
N PHE A 306 4.58 15.61 24.52
CA PHE A 306 5.25 15.13 23.31
C PHE A 306 6.54 15.88 22.97
N LYS A 307 6.97 16.84 23.81
CA LYS A 307 8.11 17.71 23.51
C LYS A 307 9.37 16.92 23.14
N GLN A 308 9.73 15.93 23.95
CA GLN A 308 10.91 15.08 23.70
C GLN A 308 10.79 14.31 22.37
N THR A 309 9.61 13.79 22.07
CA THR A 309 9.33 13.13 20.80
C THR A 309 9.50 14.09 19.60
N LEU A 310 9.02 15.32 19.70
CA LEU A 310 9.20 16.34 18.67
C LEU A 310 10.68 16.72 18.50
N ASP A 311 11.41 16.89 19.60
CA ASP A 311 12.85 17.18 19.60
C ASP A 311 13.65 16.08 18.89
N PHE A 312 13.21 14.82 18.99
CA PHE A 312 13.83 13.69 18.29
C PHE A 312 13.56 13.67 16.78
N ILE A 313 12.34 13.99 16.34
CA ILE A 313 11.93 13.78 14.94
C ILE A 313 12.14 15.01 14.06
N ASN A 314 12.02 16.22 14.62
CA ASN A 314 12.06 17.47 13.85
C ASN A 314 13.37 17.69 13.06
N PRO A 315 14.57 17.37 13.59
CA PRO A 315 15.81 17.49 12.80
C PRO A 315 15.79 16.63 11.53
N PHE A 316 15.32 15.39 11.64
CA PHE A 316 15.19 14.48 10.50
C PHE A 316 14.15 14.99 9.50
N LEU A 317 12.98 15.45 9.97
CA LEU A 317 11.93 15.98 9.10
C LEU A 317 12.43 17.21 8.33
N SER A 318 13.11 18.13 9.01
CA SER A 318 13.71 19.32 8.39
C SER A 318 14.72 18.96 7.30
N HIS A 319 15.59 17.97 7.55
CA HIS A 319 16.54 17.48 6.54
C HIS A 319 15.83 16.91 5.31
N VAL A 320 14.84 16.04 5.49
CA VAL A 320 14.11 15.45 4.36
C VAL A 320 13.34 16.51 3.57
N GLU A 321 12.80 17.53 4.22
CA GLU A 321 12.16 18.68 3.56
C GLU A 321 13.14 19.51 2.72
N LYS A 322 14.38 19.69 3.21
CA LYS A 322 15.47 20.31 2.41
C LYS A 322 15.79 19.48 1.18
N LEU A 323 15.90 18.14 1.30
CA LEU A 323 16.11 17.25 0.17
C LEU A 323 14.98 17.35 -0.87
N GLY A 324 13.73 17.37 -0.41
CA GLY A 324 12.55 17.48 -1.28
C GLY A 324 12.53 18.80 -2.06
N SER A 325 12.90 19.89 -1.39
CA SER A 325 13.00 21.23 -1.97
C SER A 325 14.15 21.32 -2.99
N ALA A 326 15.35 20.87 -2.62
CA ALA A 326 16.52 20.87 -3.50
C ALA A 326 16.36 19.94 -4.71
N GLY A 327 15.69 18.80 -4.51
CA GLY A 327 15.37 17.83 -5.56
C GLY A 327 14.21 18.24 -6.48
N LYS A 328 13.54 19.38 -6.22
CA LYS A 328 12.37 19.88 -6.97
C LYS A 328 11.30 18.79 -7.15
N THR A 329 11.02 18.07 -6.08
CA THR A 329 10.10 16.92 -6.10
C THR A 329 8.64 17.37 -6.08
N ASN A 330 7.76 16.61 -6.75
CA ASN A 330 6.33 16.96 -6.88
C ASN A 330 5.49 16.57 -5.66
N GLY A 331 5.94 16.96 -4.47
CA GLY A 331 5.29 16.67 -3.19
C GLY A 331 5.72 15.36 -2.54
N SER A 332 5.32 15.17 -1.28
CA SER A 332 5.65 13.96 -0.52
C SER A 332 4.61 12.84 -0.74
N LEU A 333 5.02 11.61 -0.42
CA LEU A 333 4.15 10.44 -0.31
C LEU A 333 3.02 10.72 0.67
N LEU A 334 3.29 11.36 1.80
CA LEU A 334 2.25 11.71 2.77
C LEU A 334 1.21 12.66 2.15
N ASP A 335 1.65 13.71 1.47
CA ASP A 335 0.74 14.65 0.80
C ASP A 335 -0.12 13.92 -0.23
N ARG A 336 0.50 13.06 -1.04
CA ARG A 336 -0.21 12.22 -2.00
C ARG A 336 -1.27 11.35 -1.33
N LEU A 337 -0.91 10.67 -0.24
CA LEU A 337 -1.82 9.78 0.49
C LEU A 337 -2.96 10.56 1.16
N ILE A 338 -2.69 11.70 1.79
CA ILE A 338 -3.73 12.52 2.44
C ILE A 338 -4.71 13.09 1.41
N THR A 339 -4.20 13.54 0.25
CA THR A 339 -5.00 14.23 -0.77
C THR A 339 -5.75 13.30 -1.72
N ARG A 340 -5.17 12.15 -2.05
CA ARG A 340 -5.71 11.24 -3.08
C ARG A 340 -6.36 9.99 -2.51
N SER A 341 -5.98 9.54 -1.31
CA SER A 341 -6.60 8.34 -0.75
C SER A 341 -8.05 8.61 -0.41
N THR A 342 -8.89 7.64 -0.74
CA THR A 342 -10.29 7.60 -0.33
C THR A 342 -10.50 6.37 0.55
N PHE A 343 -11.29 6.52 1.60
CA PHE A 343 -11.71 5.39 2.42
C PHE A 343 -13.22 5.38 2.55
N PRO A 344 -13.88 4.23 2.34
CA PRO A 344 -15.31 4.13 2.53
C PRO A 344 -15.66 4.43 3.99
N LYS A 345 -16.68 5.28 4.19
CA LYS A 345 -17.15 5.61 5.54
C LYS A 345 -17.56 4.34 6.26
N TYR A 346 -17.14 4.23 7.52
CA TYR A 346 -17.54 3.12 8.38
C TYR A 346 -19.06 3.18 8.63
N GLU A 347 -19.84 2.40 7.90
CA GLU A 347 -21.28 2.28 8.14
C GLU A 347 -21.55 1.33 9.31
N LYS A 348 -22.48 1.70 10.20
CA LYS A 348 -22.93 0.92 11.37
C LYS A 348 -23.44 -0.52 11.06
N LYS A 349 -23.45 -0.99 9.80
CA LYS A 349 -23.78 -2.39 9.47
C LYS A 349 -22.76 -3.36 10.07
N ASP A 350 -21.48 -2.98 10.15
CA ASP A 350 -20.45 -3.74 10.86
C ASP A 350 -20.70 -3.80 12.38
N ALA A 351 -21.55 -2.90 12.92
CA ALA A 351 -21.98 -2.92 14.31
C ALA A 351 -23.16 -3.88 14.60
N LYS A 352 -23.87 -4.37 13.57
CA LYS A 352 -24.93 -5.37 13.76
C LYS A 352 -24.39 -6.80 13.86
N GLU A 353 -23.24 -7.09 13.25
CA GLU A 353 -22.49 -8.31 13.55
C GLU A 353 -21.93 -8.30 14.99
N GLU A 354 -21.71 -7.12 15.59
CA GLU A 354 -21.27 -6.98 16.99
C GLU A 354 -22.26 -7.56 18.00
N LYS A 355 -23.58 -7.50 17.74
CA LYS A 355 -24.57 -8.11 18.63
C LYS A 355 -24.75 -9.62 18.44
N LYS A 356 -24.49 -10.14 17.23
CA LYS A 356 -24.63 -11.57 16.96
C LYS A 356 -23.44 -12.39 17.46
N GLY A 357 -22.24 -11.81 17.51
CA GLY A 357 -21.05 -12.46 18.08
C GLY A 357 -21.08 -12.60 19.61
N GLU A 358 -21.70 -11.65 20.32
CA GLU A 358 -21.81 -11.68 21.78
C GLU A 358 -23.00 -12.51 22.29
N GLN A 359 -24.04 -12.72 21.46
CA GLN A 359 -25.18 -13.59 21.81
C GLN A 359 -24.98 -15.08 21.46
N GLY A 360 -23.89 -15.45 20.78
CA GLY A 360 -23.57 -16.85 20.44
C GLY A 360 -22.79 -17.62 21.51
N GLY A 361 -22.43 -16.97 22.62
CA GLY A 361 -21.59 -17.52 23.69
C GLY A 361 -22.34 -18.15 24.85
N GLU A 362 -23.61 -18.56 24.68
CA GLU A 362 -24.38 -19.21 25.74
C GLU A 362 -24.32 -20.73 25.60
N LYS A 363 -23.52 -21.34 26.48
CA LYS A 363 -23.54 -22.74 26.94
C LYS A 363 -23.74 -23.85 25.89
N ARG A 364 -22.65 -24.54 25.57
CA ARG A 364 -22.68 -26.01 25.53
C ARG A 364 -21.70 -26.55 26.55
N ARG A 365 -22.24 -26.86 27.74
CA ARG A 365 -21.70 -27.94 28.59
C ARG A 365 -21.83 -29.22 27.77
N TRP A 366 -20.74 -29.94 27.58
CA TRP A 366 -20.58 -31.39 27.80
C TRP A 366 -19.09 -31.64 28.03
#